data_AF-A0A0F9TSS7-F1
#
_entry.id   AF-A0A0F9TSS7-F1
#
_cell.length_a   1.000
_cell.length_b   1.000
_cell.length_c   1.000
_cell.angle_alpha   90.00
_cell.angle_beta   90.00
_cell.angle_gamma   90.00
#
_symmetry.space_group_name_H-M   'P 1'
#
loop_
_entity.id
_entity.type
_entity.pdbx_description
1 polymer ?
#
loop_
_entity_poly.entity_id
_entity_poly.type
_entity_poly.pdbx_seq_one_letter_code
_entity_poly.pdbx_strand_id
1 'polypeptide(L)' 'MSKYSQPTEKQELVLNTVRDRKYWRPPTFQRIADIVKMEKKSVYRILKILEGKDLLERVDDYYHPREWAYDNRWDGTSNE' A
#
# COMPACT_ATOMS: atom_id res chain seq x y z
N MET A 1 27.37 -4.77 1.91
CA MET A 1 26.44 -5.40 0.94
C MET A 1 25.02 -5.21 1.46
N SER A 2 24.28 -4.24 0.92
CA SER A 2 22.89 -3.98 1.30
C SER A 2 21.99 -5.14 0.90
N LYS A 3 21.58 -5.98 1.86
CA LYS A 3 20.64 -7.10 1.66
C LYS A 3 19.18 -6.63 1.58
N TYR A 4 18.91 -5.60 0.78
CA TYR A 4 17.52 -5.29 0.43
C TYR A 4 17.22 -6.02 -0.88
N SER A 5 16.79 -7.28 -0.77
CA SER A 5 16.23 -8.01 -1.91
C SER A 5 15.12 -7.16 -2.52
N GLN A 6 15.27 -6.84 -3.80
CA GLN A 6 14.26 -6.10 -4.56
C GLN A 6 12.90 -6.80 -4.39
N PRO A 7 11.79 -6.03 -4.35
CA PRO A 7 10.48 -6.63 -4.24
C PRO A 7 10.27 -7.59 -5.42
N THR A 8 9.62 -8.72 -5.17
CA THR A 8 9.23 -9.61 -6.27
C THR A 8 8.14 -8.96 -7.11
N GLU A 9 7.94 -9.42 -8.35
CA GLU A 9 6.90 -8.90 -9.25
C GLU A 9 5.52 -8.80 -8.58
N LYS A 10 5.16 -9.80 -7.75
CA LYS A 10 3.92 -9.79 -6.96
C LYS A 10 3.91 -8.73 -5.85
N GLN A 11 5.05 -8.48 -5.20
CA GLN A 11 5.20 -7.41 -4.21
C GLN A 11 5.11 -6.04 -4.86
N GLU A 12 5.74 -5.86 -6.02
CA GLU A 12 5.65 -4.63 -6.82
C GLU A 12 4.21 -4.38 -7.27
N LEU A 13 3.49 -5.39 -7.75
CA LEU A 13 2.09 -5.27 -8.15
C LEU A 13 1.20 -4.77 -7.00
N VAL A 14 1.34 -5.36 -5.81
CA VAL A 14 0.60 -4.94 -4.61
C VAL A 14 1.00 -3.53 -4.19
N LEU A 15 2.30 -3.22 -4.16
CA LEU A 15 2.80 -1.90 -3.79
C LEU A 15 2.32 -0.81 -4.75
N ASN A 16 2.34 -1.07 -6.06
CA ASN A 16 1.85 -0.16 -7.08
C ASN A 16 0.34 0.04 -6.97
N THR A 17 -0.42 -0.99 -6.61
CA THR A 17 -1.86 -0.88 -6.33
C THR A 17 -2.13 0.05 -5.13
N VAL A 18 -1.32 -0.03 -4.09
CA VAL A 18 -1.42 0.84 -2.91
C VAL A 18 -0.99 2.28 -3.22
N ARG A 19 0.01 2.45 -4.09
CA ARG A 19 0.48 3.75 -4.58
C ARG A 19 -0.43 4.42 -5.60
N ASP A 20 -1.42 3.71 -6.12
CA ASP A 20 -2.31 4.23 -7.15
C ASP A 20 -3.15 5.40 -6.61
N ARG A 21 -2.78 6.62 -7.03
CA ARG A 21 -3.47 7.88 -6.71
C ARG A 21 -4.79 8.06 -7.47
N LYS A 22 -5.24 7.06 -8.24
CA LYS A 22 -6.57 7.06 -8.88
C LYS A 22 -7.71 7.20 -7.87
N TYR A 23 -7.48 6.83 -6.61
CA TYR A 23 -8.48 6.93 -5.55
C TYR A 23 -8.10 8.01 -4.56
N TRP A 24 -9.09 8.83 -4.20
CA TRP A 24 -8.94 9.82 -3.14
C TRP A 24 -8.56 9.17 -1.82
N ARG A 25 -9.00 7.93 -1.54
CA ARG A 25 -8.66 7.17 -0.34
C ARG A 25 -7.67 6.04 -0.65
N PRO A 26 -6.72 5.74 0.25
CA PRO A 26 -5.88 4.56 0.10
C PRO A 26 -6.76 3.30 0.06
N PRO A 27 -6.31 2.23 -0.62
CA PRO A 27 -7.12 1.04 -0.75
C PRO A 27 -7.10 0.19 0.54
N THR A 28 -8.23 -0.46 0.83
CA THR A 28 -8.31 -1.45 1.91
C THR A 28 -7.72 -2.78 1.45
N PHE A 29 -7.43 -3.67 2.40
CA PHE A 29 -7.02 -5.05 2.12
C PHE A 29 -7.90 -5.73 1.06
N GLN A 30 -9.22 -5.65 1.24
CA GLN A 30 -10.19 -6.27 0.35
C GLN A 30 -10.06 -5.71 -1.07
N ARG A 31 -9.99 -4.39 -1.20
CA ARG A 31 -9.88 -3.71 -2.49
C ARG A 31 -8.57 -4.04 -3.21
N ILE A 32 -7.46 -4.10 -2.48
CA ILE A 32 -6.17 -4.51 -3.03
C ILE A 32 -6.29 -5.93 -3.60
N ALA A 33 -6.84 -6.87 -2.83
CA ALA A 33 -7.01 -8.25 -3.27
C ALA A 33 -7.90 -8.38 -4.52
N ASP A 34 -8.98 -7.60 -4.59
CA ASP A 34 -9.87 -7.57 -5.76
C ASP A 34 -9.18 -7.00 -7.00
N ILE A 35 -8.34 -5.97 -6.86
CA ILE A 35 -7.60 -5.36 -7.97
C ILE A 35 -6.51 -6.29 -8.49
N VAL A 36 -5.68 -6.84 -7.59
CA VAL A 36 -4.56 -7.72 -8.00
C VAL A 36 -5.04 -9.11 -8.42
N LYS A 37 -6.31 -9.46 -8.16
CA LYS A 37 -6.91 -10.77 -8.46
C LYS A 37 -6.08 -11.94 -7.92
N MET A 38 -5.57 -11.78 -6.70
CA MET A 38 -4.78 -12.78 -6.01
C MET A 38 -5.52 -13.32 -4.79
N GLU A 39 -5.12 -14.50 -4.30
CA GLU A 39 -5.64 -15.02 -3.05
C GLU A 39 -5.38 -14.05 -1.89
N LYS A 40 -6.43 -13.79 -1.10
CA LYS A 40 -6.40 -12.91 0.08
C LYS A 40 -5.22 -13.21 1.02
N LYS A 41 -4.95 -14.50 1.27
CA LYS A 41 -3.84 -14.95 2.12
C LYS A 41 -2.46 -14.55 1.56
N SER A 42 -2.29 -14.61 0.24
CA SER A 42 -1.07 -14.22 -0.45
C SER A 42 -0.88 -12.71 -0.43
N VAL A 43 -1.95 -11.94 -0.68
CA VAL A 43 -1.95 -10.47 -0.57
C VAL A 43 -1.60 -10.03 0.85
N TYR A 44 -2.21 -10.65 1.86
CA TYR A 44 -1.96 -10.33 3.27
C TYR A 44 -0.49 -10.54 3.65
N ARG A 45 0.10 -11.67 3.23
CA ARG A 45 1.53 -11.94 3.45
C ARG A 45 2.42 -10.88 2.78
N ILE A 46 2.09 -10.51 1.54
CA ILE A 46 2.83 -9.47 0.81
C ILE A 46 2.73 -8.12 1.53
N LEU A 47 1.52 -7.70 1.93
CA LEU A 47 1.32 -6.46 2.68
C LEU A 47 2.12 -6.44 3.98
N LYS A 48 2.14 -7.55 4.73
CA LYS A 48 2.98 -7.66 5.95
C LYS A 48 4.47 -7.57 5.68
N ILE A 49 4.95 -8.12 4.56
CA ILE A 49 6.35 -7.96 4.14
C ILE A 49 6.64 -6.51 3.78
N LEU A 50 5.73 -5.82 3.10
CA LEU A 50 5.89 -4.43 2.70
C LEU A 50 5.81 -3.47 3.91
N GLU A 51 4.93 -3.74 4.87
CA GLU A 51 4.89 -3.07 6.20
C GLU A 51 6.24 -3.24 6.92
N GLY A 52 6.76 -4.47 7.00
CA GLY A 52 8.05 -4.75 7.66
C GLY A 52 9.27 -4.15 6.94
N LYS A 53 9.12 -3.69 5.69
CA LYS A 53 10.14 -2.97 4.92
C LYS A 53 10.00 -1.44 5.01
N ASP A 54 9.05 -0.93 5.82
CA ASP A 54 8.70 0.49 5.93
C ASP A 54 8.25 1.12 4.60
N LEU A 55 7.76 0.31 3.64
CA LEU A 55 7.32 0.80 2.33
C LEU A 55 5.86 1.29 2.34
N LEU A 56 5.08 0.74 3.26
CA LEU A 56 3.69 1.12 3.49
C LEU A 56 3.35 0.96 4.97
N GLU A 57 2.27 1.60 5.39
CA GLU A 57 1.73 1.56 6.74
C GLU A 57 0.26 1.20 6.68
N ARG A 58 -0.24 0.50 7.70
CA ARG A 58 -1.68 0.29 7.88
C ARG A 58 -2.19 1.29 8.91
N VAL A 59 -3.15 2.11 8.51
CA VAL A 59 -3.90 3.02 9.38
C VAL A 59 -5.35 2.58 9.33
N ASP A 60 -5.90 2.19 10.48
CA ASP A 60 -7.20 1.52 10.59
C ASP A 60 -7.32 0.31 9.63
N ASP A 61 -8.12 0.41 8.57
CA ASP A 61 -8.32 -0.62 7.55
C ASP A 61 -7.71 -0.28 6.18
N TYR A 62 -7.00 0.84 6.11
CA TYR A 62 -6.40 1.36 4.89
C TYR A 62 -4.89 1.13 4.87
N TYR A 63 -4.36 0.84 3.67
CA TYR A 63 -2.93 0.71 3.45
C TYR A 63 -2.42 1.96 2.74
N HIS A 64 -1.46 2.63 3.37
CA HIS A 64 -0.88 3.89 2.93
C HIS A 64 0.55 3.66 2.46
N PRO A 65 0.95 4.13 1.27
CA PRO A 65 2.37 4.22 0.94
C PRO A 65 3.07 5.13 1.95
N ARG A 66 4.24 4.73 2.45
CA ARG A 66 5.00 5.56 3.40
C ARG A 66 5.35 6.94 2.84
N GLU A 67 5.52 7.02 1.52
CA GLU A 67 5.75 8.26 0.77
C GLU A 67 4.61 9.30 0.96
N TRP A 68 3.38 8.87 1.26
CA TRP A 68 2.25 9.78 1.48
C TRP A 68 2.22 10.36 2.89
N ALA A 69 2.95 9.79 3.85
CA ALA A 69 2.99 10.29 5.22
C ALA A 69 3.57 11.72 5.33
N TYR A 70 4.30 12.18 4.32
CA TYR A 70 4.88 13.53 4.25
C TYR A 70 4.13 14.48 3.29
N ASP A 71 3.10 13.99 2.59
CA ASP A 71 2.28 14.78 1.68
C ASP A 71 1.13 15.39 2.53
N ASN A 72 1.33 16.61 3.05
CA ASN A 72 0.37 17.38 3.88
C ASN A 72 -0.98 17.70 3.19
N ARG A 73 -1.37 16.98 2.14
CA ARG A 73 -2.65 17.12 1.42
C ARG A 73 -3.79 16.31 2.03
N TRP A 74 -3.56 15.66 3.16
CA TRP A 74 -4.56 14.84 3.86
C TRP A 74 -5.03 15.41 5.20
N ASP A 75 -4.55 16.60 5.59
CA ASP A 75 -5.27 17.39 6.58
C ASP A 75 -6.64 17.68 5.96
N GLY A 76 -7.71 17.28 6.66
CA GLY A 76 -9.10 17.31 6.18
C GLY A 76 -9.67 18.71 5.97
N THR A 77 -8.89 19.61 5.40
CA THR A 77 -9.22 20.99 5.11
C THR A 77 -8.94 21.31 3.65
N SER A 78 -10.00 21.72 2.95
CA SER A 78 -10.05 22.29 1.58
C SER A 78 -10.25 21.23 0.47
N ASN A 79 -11.39 21.14 -0.22
CA ASN A 79 -12.38 22.17 -0.56
C ASN A 79 -13.81 21.63 -0.48
N GLU A 80 -14.69 22.58 -0.14
CA GLU A 80 -16.11 22.75 -0.50
C GLU A 80 -16.70 21.83 -1.58
#